data_AF-Q1KR89-F1
#
_entry.id   AF-Q1KR89-F1
#
_cell.length_a   1.000
_cell.length_b   1.000
_cell.length_c   1.000
_cell.angle_alpha   90.00
_cell.angle_beta   90.00
_cell.angle_gamma   90.00
#
_symmetry.space_group_name_H-M   'P 1'
#
loop_
_entity.id
_entity.type
_entity.pdbx_description
1 polymer ?
#
loop_
_entity_poly.entity_id
_entity_poly.type
_entity_poly.pdbx_seq_one_letter_code
_entity_poly.pdbx_strand_id
1 'polypeptide(L)'
;LPILRHSAAHLFAQAARRLFPDIHLGVGPAIEDGFYYDTDNQAGQISNEDLPRIEEEMKKIVKENFPSIREEVTKDEAREIFKNDPYKLELIEEHSEDEGGLTIYRQGEYVDLCRGPHVPSTGRIQVFHLLNVAGAYWRGNSENAMMQRIYGTAWFDKKDLKSYL
;
A
#
# COMPACT_ATOMS: atom_id res chain seq x y z
N LEU A 1 14.30 8.90 -1.04
CA LEU A 1 13.78 7.59 -0.58
C LEU A 1 12.31 7.61 -0.16
N PRO A 2 11.77 8.61 0.57
CA PRO A 2 10.38 8.57 1.04
C PRO A 2 9.33 8.32 -0.07
N ILE A 3 9.44 9.03 -1.20
CA ILE A 3 8.55 8.84 -2.38
C ILE A 3 8.64 7.41 -2.95
N LEU A 4 9.86 6.88 -3.05
CA LEU A 4 10.09 5.51 -3.55
C LEU A 4 9.46 4.47 -2.62
N ARG A 5 9.67 4.62 -1.30
CA ARG A 5 9.13 3.71 -0.29
C ARG A 5 7.62 3.78 -0.20
N HIS A 6 7.04 4.98 -0.31
CA HIS A 6 5.60 5.14 -0.38
C HIS A 6 5.02 4.48 -1.64
N SER A 7 5.71 4.59 -2.77
CA SER A 7 5.32 3.90 -4.00
C SER A 7 5.49 2.38 -3.88
N ALA A 8 6.51 1.90 -3.17
CA ALA A 8 6.68 0.48 -2.87
C ALA A 8 5.57 -0.07 -1.97
N ALA A 9 5.01 0.74 -1.06
CA ALA A 9 3.82 0.38 -0.29
C ALA A 9 2.61 0.12 -1.21
N HIS A 10 2.35 1.00 -2.19
CA HIS A 10 1.29 0.79 -3.19
C HIS A 10 1.57 -0.43 -4.09
N LEU A 11 2.84 -0.65 -4.46
CA LEU A 11 3.24 -1.85 -5.20
C LEU A 11 2.94 -3.13 -4.42
N PHE A 12 3.27 -3.16 -3.12
CA PHE A 12 2.92 -4.26 -2.22
C PHE A 12 1.40 -4.44 -2.17
N ALA A 13 0.64 -3.37 -1.97
CA ALA A 13 -0.81 -3.42 -1.83
C ALA A 13 -1.50 -3.94 -3.08
N GLN A 14 -1.05 -3.53 -4.27
CA GLN A 14 -1.52 -4.09 -5.54
C GLN A 14 -1.21 -5.59 -5.64
N ALA A 15 0.02 -6.00 -5.33
CA ALA A 15 0.43 -7.41 -5.37
C ALA A 15 -0.39 -8.26 -4.39
N ALA A 16 -0.58 -7.77 -3.16
CA ALA A 16 -1.39 -8.42 -2.15
C ALA A 16 -2.84 -8.58 -2.61
N ARG A 17 -3.45 -7.54 -3.20
CA ARG A 17 -4.83 -7.64 -3.73
C ARG A 17 -4.96 -8.62 -4.90
N ARG A 18 -3.94 -8.75 -5.76
CA ARG A 18 -3.94 -9.77 -6.84
C ARG A 18 -3.89 -11.20 -6.29
N LEU A 19 -3.14 -11.43 -5.21
CA LEU A 19 -2.97 -12.75 -4.61
C LEU A 19 -4.09 -13.11 -3.61
N PHE A 20 -4.66 -12.10 -2.97
CA PHE A 20 -5.68 -12.21 -1.93
C PHE A 20 -6.82 -11.23 -2.27
N PRO A 21 -7.76 -11.57 -3.17
CA PRO A 21 -8.77 -10.64 -3.66
C PRO A 21 -9.64 -10.00 -2.58
N ASP A 22 -9.91 -10.76 -1.51
CA ASP A 22 -10.76 -10.35 -0.38
C ASP A 22 -9.99 -9.62 0.74
N ILE A 23 -8.70 -9.35 0.56
CA ILE A 23 -7.91 -8.59 1.54
C ILE A 23 -8.40 -7.16 1.62
N HIS A 24 -8.59 -6.65 2.83
CA HIS A 24 -8.79 -5.23 3.04
C HIS A 24 -7.46 -4.54 3.37
N LEU A 25 -7.31 -3.32 2.86
CA LEU A 25 -6.06 -2.57 2.93
C LEU A 25 -6.32 -1.27 3.71
N GLY A 26 -5.67 -1.12 4.85
CA GLY A 26 -5.76 0.07 5.69
C GLY A 26 -4.78 1.16 5.23
N VAL A 27 -3.85 1.50 6.12
CA VAL A 27 -2.85 2.55 5.92
C VAL A 27 -1.48 1.96 5.56
N GLY A 28 -0.78 2.61 4.63
CA GLY A 28 0.53 2.15 4.16
C GLY A 28 1.57 3.26 3.97
N PRO A 29 2.03 3.92 5.04
CA PRO A 29 2.96 5.03 4.92
C PRO A 29 4.40 4.57 4.68
N ALA A 30 5.21 5.47 4.11
CA ALA A 30 6.66 5.36 4.20
C ALA A 30 7.14 5.67 5.63
N ILE A 31 8.18 4.97 6.07
CA ILE A 31 8.88 5.16 7.35
C ILE A 31 10.38 5.36 7.10
N GLU A 32 11.14 5.63 8.18
CA GLU A 32 12.57 6.01 8.12
C GLU A 32 13.42 5.05 7.31
N ASP A 33 13.19 3.74 7.41
CA ASP A 33 13.97 2.71 6.72
C ASP A 33 13.19 1.87 5.72
N GLY A 34 11.94 2.24 5.44
CA GLY A 34 11.10 1.43 4.59
C GLY A 34 9.67 1.93 4.47
N PHE A 35 8.73 1.01 4.51
CA PHE A 35 7.30 1.26 4.58
C PHE A 35 6.66 0.13 5.38
N TYR A 36 5.41 0.34 5.75
CA TYR A 36 4.55 -0.76 6.13
C TYR A 36 3.21 -0.66 5.43
N TYR A 37 2.41 -1.71 5.53
CA TYR A 37 1.01 -1.68 5.16
C TYR A 37 0.18 -2.48 6.15
N ASP A 38 -0.85 -1.86 6.72
CA ASP A 38 -1.83 -2.54 7.56
C ASP A 38 -2.88 -3.23 6.70
N THR A 39 -3.07 -4.52 6.95
CA THR A 39 -3.92 -5.41 6.16
C THR A 39 -4.85 -6.20 7.06
N ASP A 40 -6.04 -6.49 6.56
CA ASP A 40 -7.01 -7.35 7.23
C ASP A 40 -7.53 -8.37 6.23
N ASN A 41 -7.07 -9.63 6.35
CA ASN A 41 -7.52 -10.74 5.52
C ASN A 41 -8.19 -11.83 6.37
N GLN A 42 -9.50 -11.70 6.59
CA GLN A 42 -10.27 -12.68 7.37
C GLN A 42 -10.30 -14.08 6.74
N ALA A 43 -10.16 -14.19 5.42
CA ALA A 43 -10.15 -15.47 4.72
C ALA A 43 -8.82 -16.25 4.88
N GLY A 44 -7.73 -15.57 5.23
CA GLY A 44 -6.41 -16.16 5.38
C GLY A 44 -5.33 -15.10 5.53
N GLN A 45 -5.00 -14.78 6.77
CA GLN A 45 -3.99 -13.79 7.13
C GLN A 45 -2.63 -14.08 6.44
N ILE A 46 -1.95 -13.02 5.99
CA ILE A 46 -0.63 -13.10 5.35
C ILE A 46 0.40 -13.62 6.37
N SER A 47 1.14 -14.65 6.00
CA SER A 47 2.23 -15.20 6.80
C SER A 47 3.59 -14.75 6.30
N ASN A 48 4.66 -14.99 7.06
CA ASN A 48 6.02 -14.69 6.59
C ASN A 48 6.40 -15.57 5.38
N GLU A 49 5.81 -16.75 5.29
CA GLU A 49 5.97 -17.72 4.21
C GLU A 49 5.33 -17.24 2.89
N ASP A 50 4.36 -16.32 2.96
CA ASP A 50 3.74 -15.71 1.77
C ASP A 50 4.59 -14.58 1.16
N LEU A 51 5.46 -13.95 1.95
CA LEU A 51 6.24 -12.77 1.52
C LEU A 51 7.05 -13.02 0.23
N PRO A 52 7.77 -14.14 0.05
CA PRO A 52 8.47 -14.40 -1.20
C PRO A 52 7.54 -14.45 -2.42
N ARG A 53 6.33 -15.03 -2.28
CA ARG A 53 5.35 -15.08 -3.37
C ARG A 53 4.78 -13.70 -3.69
N ILE A 54 4.55 -12.87 -2.67
CA ILE A 54 4.11 -11.48 -2.85
C ILE A 54 5.19 -10.66 -3.57
N GLU A 55 6.47 -10.80 -3.19
CA GLU A 55 7.56 -10.13 -3.89
C GLU A 55 7.66 -10.53 -5.36
N GLU A 56 7.43 -11.80 -5.70
CA GLU A 56 7.41 -12.24 -7.10
C GLU A 56 6.26 -11.57 -7.88
N GLU A 57 5.10 -11.38 -7.26
CA GLU A 57 4.00 -10.64 -7.87
C GLU A 57 4.31 -9.14 -8.01
N MET A 58 4.95 -8.52 -6.99
CA MET A 58 5.46 -7.15 -7.09
C MET A 58 6.44 -7.00 -8.26
N LYS A 59 7.35 -7.97 -8.46
CA LYS A 59 8.29 -7.97 -9.60
C LYS A 59 7.59 -8.08 -10.95
N LYS A 60 6.45 -8.77 -11.05
CA LYS A 60 5.65 -8.81 -12.28
C LYS A 60 5.03 -7.44 -12.57
N ILE A 61 4.41 -6.81 -11.57
CA ILE A 61 3.81 -5.48 -11.70
C ILE A 61 4.86 -4.42 -12.10
N VAL A 62 6.09 -4.53 -11.59
CA VAL A 62 7.20 -3.66 -11.98
C VAL A 62 7.55 -3.82 -13.47
N LYS A 63 7.50 -5.04 -14.01
CA LYS A 63 7.71 -5.31 -15.44
C LYS A 63 6.56 -4.81 -16.31
N GLU A 64 5.33 -4.82 -15.79
CA GLU A 64 4.15 -4.23 -16.45
C GLU A 64 4.26 -2.71 -16.56
N ASN A 65 5.01 -2.05 -15.65
CA ASN A 65 5.38 -0.64 -15.72
C ASN A 65 4.17 0.31 -15.87
N PHE A 66 3.14 0.12 -15.05
CA PHE A 66 1.96 0.98 -15.05
C PHE A 66 2.32 2.43 -14.66
N PRO A 67 1.71 3.42 -15.30
CA PRO A 67 1.80 4.81 -14.84
C PRO A 67 1.13 4.96 -13.47
N SER A 68 1.68 5.82 -12.61
CA SER A 68 1.06 6.23 -11.36
C SER A 68 0.29 7.53 -11.60
N ILE A 69 -1.04 7.43 -11.65
CA ILE A 69 -1.93 8.54 -12.02
C ILE A 69 -2.58 9.09 -10.76
N ARG A 70 -2.33 10.37 -10.45
CA ARG A 70 -3.03 11.11 -9.39
C ARG A 70 -4.32 11.69 -9.95
N GLU A 71 -5.42 11.46 -9.27
CA GLU A 71 -6.73 12.06 -9.57
C GLU A 71 -7.25 12.79 -8.34
N GLU A 72 -7.86 13.95 -8.56
CA GLU A 72 -8.66 14.65 -7.56
C GLU A 72 -10.10 14.17 -7.71
N VAL A 73 -10.72 13.80 -6.58
CA VAL A 73 -12.07 13.25 -6.54
C VAL A 73 -12.88 13.92 -5.44
N THR A 74 -14.18 13.99 -5.64
CA THR A 74 -15.13 14.35 -4.59
C THR A 74 -15.29 13.21 -3.57
N LYS A 75 -15.85 13.51 -2.39
CA LYS A 75 -16.22 12.48 -1.40
C LYS A 75 -17.15 11.43 -2.00
N ASP A 76 -18.14 11.83 -2.79
CA ASP A 76 -19.10 10.92 -3.38
C ASP A 76 -18.48 9.99 -4.44
N GLU A 77 -17.59 10.52 -5.29
CA GLU A 77 -16.83 9.69 -6.22
C GLU A 77 -15.92 8.70 -5.47
N ALA A 78 -15.24 9.16 -4.41
CA ALA A 78 -14.41 8.28 -3.58
C ALA A 78 -15.24 7.18 -2.92
N ARG A 79 -16.43 7.50 -2.38
CA ARG A 79 -17.36 6.51 -1.81
C ARG A 79 -17.76 5.45 -2.81
N GLU A 80 -18.06 5.83 -4.05
CA GLU A 80 -18.43 4.86 -5.08
C GLU A 80 -17.24 3.97 -5.47
N ILE A 81 -16.04 4.54 -5.59
CA ILE A 81 -14.80 3.79 -5.90
C ILE A 81 -14.49 2.76 -4.80
N PHE A 82 -14.63 3.15 -3.52
CA PHE A 82 -14.26 2.34 -2.37
C PHE A 82 -15.46 1.72 -1.64
N LYS A 83 -16.64 1.60 -2.29
CA LYS A 83 -17.88 1.14 -1.66
C LYS A 83 -17.81 -0.25 -0.99
N ASN A 84 -16.83 -1.06 -1.38
CA ASN A 84 -16.60 -2.41 -0.85
C ASN A 84 -15.39 -2.46 0.11
N ASP A 85 -14.78 -1.34 0.46
CA ASP A 85 -13.62 -1.29 1.35
C ASP A 85 -13.96 -0.48 2.62
N PRO A 86 -14.33 -1.16 3.73
CA PRO A 86 -14.84 -0.48 4.92
C PRO A 86 -13.81 0.47 5.55
N TYR A 87 -12.51 0.14 5.48
CA TYR A 87 -11.46 0.99 6.04
C TYR A 87 -11.25 2.25 5.21
N LYS A 88 -11.34 2.16 3.88
CA LYS A 88 -11.25 3.35 3.01
C LYS A 88 -12.47 4.25 3.15
N LEU A 89 -13.67 3.68 3.30
CA LEU A 89 -14.87 4.47 3.58
C LEU A 89 -14.73 5.26 4.89
N GLU A 90 -14.24 4.64 5.96
CA GLU A 90 -13.97 5.34 7.22
C GLU A 90 -13.00 6.52 7.03
N LEU A 91 -11.90 6.31 6.30
CA LEU A 91 -10.92 7.36 5.99
C LEU A 91 -11.52 8.51 5.17
N ILE A 92 -12.44 8.22 4.24
CA ILE A 92 -13.12 9.23 3.42
C ILE A 92 -14.05 10.09 4.28
N GLU A 93 -14.77 9.49 5.22
CA GLU A 93 -15.68 10.23 6.11
C GLU A 93 -14.92 11.16 7.05
N GLU A 94 -13.79 10.72 7.57
CA GLU A 94 -12.93 11.52 8.46
C GLU A 94 -12.19 12.65 7.75
N HIS A 95 -11.96 12.54 6.44
CA HIS A 95 -11.23 13.56 5.70
C HIS A 95 -11.99 14.88 5.73
N SER A 96 -11.40 15.92 6.33
CA SER A 96 -12.00 17.26 6.37
C SER A 96 -11.99 17.91 4.98
N GLU A 97 -13.08 18.58 4.60
CA GLU A 97 -13.18 19.27 3.31
C GLU A 97 -12.16 20.42 3.17
N ASP A 98 -11.65 20.94 4.29
CA ASP A 98 -10.66 22.03 4.33
C ASP A 98 -9.22 21.57 4.00
N GLU A 99 -8.98 20.26 3.85
CA GLU A 99 -7.62 19.70 3.67
C GLU A 99 -7.09 19.69 2.22
N GLY A 100 -7.67 20.51 1.33
CA GLY A 100 -7.18 20.65 -0.05
C GLY A 100 -7.63 19.56 -1.01
N GLY A 101 -8.79 18.95 -0.73
CA GLY A 101 -9.44 17.95 -1.60
C GLY A 101 -9.01 16.50 -1.32
N LEU A 102 -9.85 15.55 -1.75
CA LEU A 102 -9.55 14.12 -1.72
C LEU A 102 -8.84 13.70 -3.00
N THR A 103 -7.84 12.84 -2.86
CA THR A 103 -7.08 12.34 -3.99
C THR A 103 -6.94 10.84 -3.94
N ILE A 104 -6.88 10.24 -5.12
CA ILE A 104 -6.58 8.83 -5.30
C ILE A 104 -5.37 8.67 -6.22
N TYR A 105 -4.73 7.51 -6.13
CA TYR A 105 -3.72 7.08 -7.09
C TYR A 105 -4.15 5.79 -7.77
N ARG A 106 -4.09 5.76 -9.10
CA ARG A 106 -4.28 4.54 -9.91
C ARG A 106 -2.97 4.04 -10.49
N GLN A 107 -2.79 2.72 -10.47
CA GLN A 107 -1.72 2.01 -11.19
C GLN A 107 -2.24 0.67 -11.71
N GLY A 108 -2.45 0.58 -13.03
CA GLY A 108 -3.11 -0.59 -13.62
C GLY A 108 -4.53 -0.73 -13.10
N GLU A 109 -4.87 -1.91 -12.59
CA GLU A 109 -6.17 -2.19 -11.98
C GLU A 109 -6.32 -1.69 -10.53
N TYR A 110 -5.21 -1.33 -9.88
CA TYR A 110 -5.20 -0.94 -8.49
C TYR A 110 -5.46 0.55 -8.31
N VAL A 111 -6.27 0.87 -7.29
CA VAL A 111 -6.59 2.24 -6.87
C VAL A 111 -6.45 2.34 -5.36
N ASP A 112 -5.89 3.44 -4.87
CA ASP A 112 -5.81 3.71 -3.44
C ASP A 112 -6.09 5.16 -3.09
N LEU A 113 -6.64 5.36 -1.88
CA LEU A 113 -6.85 6.69 -1.29
C LEU A 113 -5.52 7.19 -0.73
N CYS A 114 -4.92 8.17 -1.41
CA CYS A 114 -3.58 8.62 -1.08
C CYS A 114 -3.32 10.04 -1.61
N ARG A 115 -2.58 10.84 -0.84
CA ARG A 115 -2.12 12.19 -1.23
C ARG A 115 -0.85 12.18 -2.07
N GLY A 116 -0.03 11.12 -1.92
CA GLY A 116 1.27 11.00 -2.56
C GLY A 116 2.31 12.00 -1.99
N PRO A 117 3.31 12.40 -2.79
CA PRO A 117 3.54 12.02 -4.19
C PRO A 117 4.02 10.56 -4.35
N HIS A 118 3.93 10.06 -5.59
CA HIS A 118 4.46 8.76 -6.02
C HIS A 118 5.49 8.91 -7.15
N VAL A 119 6.27 7.86 -7.39
CA VAL A 119 7.11 7.77 -8.59
C VAL A 119 6.22 7.74 -9.85
N PRO A 120 6.72 8.14 -11.04
CA PRO A 120 5.87 8.24 -12.24
C PRO A 120 5.30 6.91 -12.76
N SER A 121 5.95 5.77 -12.46
CA SER A 121 5.49 4.45 -12.88
C SER A 121 6.01 3.34 -11.98
N THR A 122 5.30 2.20 -11.92
CA THR A 122 5.70 1.03 -11.13
C THR A 122 7.08 0.50 -11.53
N GLY A 123 7.47 0.68 -12.79
CA GLY A 123 8.80 0.33 -13.30
C GLY A 123 9.94 1.14 -12.69
N ARG A 124 9.68 2.19 -11.89
CA ARG A 124 10.72 2.89 -11.12
C ARG A 124 11.04 2.24 -9.78
N ILE A 125 10.26 1.25 -9.34
CA ILE A 125 10.37 0.60 -8.03
C ILE A 125 11.15 -0.72 -8.17
N GLN A 126 12.43 -0.64 -8.54
CA GLN A 126 13.21 -1.81 -8.97
C GLN A 126 13.86 -2.60 -7.83
N VAL A 127 14.14 -1.96 -6.69
CA VAL A 127 14.87 -2.58 -5.58
C VAL A 127 14.06 -2.44 -4.30
N PHE A 128 13.50 -3.54 -3.84
CA PHE A 128 12.67 -3.64 -2.65
C PHE A 128 12.83 -5.01 -1.99
N HIS A 129 12.44 -5.10 -0.72
CA HIS A 129 12.36 -6.35 0.03
C HIS A 129 11.24 -6.27 1.09
N LEU A 130 10.45 -7.32 1.25
CA LEU A 130 9.50 -7.49 2.36
C LEU A 130 10.24 -8.12 3.54
N LEU A 131 10.08 -7.55 4.73
CA LEU A 131 10.88 -7.88 5.92
C LEU A 131 10.18 -8.91 6.80
N ASN A 132 9.02 -8.55 7.34
CA ASN A 132 8.29 -9.39 8.28
C ASN A 132 6.83 -8.96 8.42
N VAL A 133 6.04 -9.87 8.97
CA VAL A 133 4.67 -9.62 9.42
C VAL A 133 4.65 -9.32 10.92
N ALA A 134 3.85 -8.36 11.36
CA ALA A 134 3.57 -8.07 12.76
C ALA A 134 2.08 -7.85 13.00
N GLY A 135 1.63 -7.96 14.25
CA GLY A 135 0.28 -7.52 14.63
C GLY A 135 0.21 -6.00 14.76
N ALA A 136 -0.92 -5.42 14.36
CA ALA A 136 -1.26 -4.03 14.59
C ALA A 136 -2.73 -3.93 14.99
N TYR A 137 -3.12 -2.81 15.59
CA TYR A 137 -4.52 -2.48 15.79
C TYR A 137 -4.90 -1.33 14.88
N TRP A 138 -6.11 -1.38 14.32
CA TRP A 138 -6.59 -0.28 13.49
C TRP A 138 -6.57 1.05 14.27
N ARG A 139 -5.95 2.08 13.68
CA ARG A 139 -5.68 3.39 14.33
C ARG A 139 -4.82 3.32 15.60
N GLY A 140 -4.15 2.20 15.86
CA GLY A 140 -3.39 2.00 17.09
C GLY A 140 -4.25 1.89 18.35
N ASN A 141 -5.56 1.68 18.23
CA ASN A 141 -6.47 1.50 19.36
C ASN A 141 -6.77 0.02 19.58
N SER A 142 -6.42 -0.52 20.76
CA SER A 142 -6.60 -1.94 21.10
C SER A 142 -8.04 -2.43 21.11
N GLU A 143 -9.01 -1.51 21.17
CA GLU A 143 -10.44 -1.84 21.08
C GLU A 143 -10.92 -2.05 19.64
N ASN A 144 -10.10 -1.67 18.64
CA ASN A 144 -10.44 -1.83 17.23
C ASN A 144 -9.97 -3.20 16.69
N ALA A 145 -10.34 -3.48 15.42
CA ALA A 145 -9.92 -4.69 14.72
C ALA A 145 -8.40 -4.92 14.78
N MET A 146 -8.02 -6.16 15.07
CA MET A 146 -6.63 -6.61 14.97
C MET A 146 -6.29 -6.80 13.48
N MET A 147 -5.28 -6.06 13.03
CA MET A 147 -4.75 -6.10 11.68
C MET A 147 -3.38 -6.76 11.65
N GLN A 148 -2.89 -7.05 10.45
CA GLN A 148 -1.51 -7.42 10.19
C GLN A 148 -0.78 -6.29 9.51
N ARG A 149 0.35 -5.91 10.08
CA ARG A 149 1.29 -4.96 9.48
C ARG A 149 2.37 -5.70 8.74
N ILE A 150 2.45 -5.49 7.44
CA ILE A 150 3.53 -6.02 6.60
C ILE A 150 4.60 -4.96 6.46
N TYR A 151 5.82 -5.26 6.88
CA TYR A 151 6.96 -4.36 6.72
C TYR A 151 7.70 -4.65 5.43
N GLY A 152 8.19 -3.61 4.79
CA GLY A 152 9.07 -3.72 3.63
C GLY A 152 10.00 -2.52 3.52
N THR A 153 10.98 -2.61 2.63
CA THR A 153 11.94 -1.55 2.34
C THR A 153 12.15 -1.41 0.84
N ALA A 154 12.61 -0.23 0.41
CA ALA A 154 12.92 0.07 -0.99
C ALA A 154 14.08 1.06 -1.09
N TRP A 155 14.92 0.85 -2.11
CA TRP A 155 16.20 1.53 -2.30
C TRP A 155 16.42 1.88 -3.78
N PHE A 156 17.31 2.83 -4.07
CA PHE A 156 17.63 3.17 -5.46
C PHE A 156 18.55 2.14 -6.12
N ASP A 157 19.39 1.45 -5.34
CA ASP A 157 20.29 0.44 -5.83
C ASP A 157 20.39 -0.78 -4.89
N LYS A 158 20.92 -1.87 -5.44
CA LYS A 158 21.07 -3.15 -4.73
C LYS A 158 22.17 -3.12 -3.67
N LYS A 159 23.12 -2.19 -3.75
CA LYS A 159 24.22 -2.09 -2.80
C LYS A 159 23.68 -1.57 -1.48
N ASP A 160 22.88 -0.51 -1.51
CA ASP A 160 22.26 0.08 -0.33
C ASP A 160 21.29 -0.90 0.34
N LEU A 161 20.46 -1.60 -0.46
CA LEU A 161 19.61 -2.67 0.08
C LEU A 161 20.44 -3.75 0.77
N LYS A 162 21.53 -4.21 0.16
CA LYS A 162 22.40 -5.23 0.75
C LYS A 162 23.11 -4.74 2.01
N SER A 163 23.38 -3.45 2.13
CA SER A 163 23.97 -2.86 3.34
C SER A 163 22.96 -2.72 4.48
N TYR A 164 21.67 -2.64 4.15
CA TYR A 164 20.58 -2.56 5.13
C TYR A 164 20.18 -3.92 5.70
N LEU A 165 20.13 -4.95 4.85
CA LEU A 165 19.81 -6.33 5.24
C LEU A 165 20.98 -7.01 5.97
#